data_AF-A0A3M1FM28-F1
#
_entry.id   AF-A0A3M1FM28-F1
#
_cell.length_a   1.000
_cell.length_b   1.000
_cell.length_c   1.000
_cell.angle_alpha   90.00
_cell.angle_beta   90.00
_cell.angle_gamma   90.00
#
_symmetry.space_group_name_H-M   'P 1'
#
loop_
_entity.id
_entity.type
_entity.pdbx_description
1 polymer ?
#
loop_
_entity_poly.entity_id
_entity_poly.type
_entity_poly.pdbx_seq_one_letter_code
_entity_poly.pdbx_strand_id
1 'polypeptide(L)'
;EYAEKKIEDVLQKAQIWRQNFEALKANHKNLSDLCALCGAPDLFCRRVQRILANIDNNFLVLPLETLKFLLKRLQTLGFSAKVLYLDKGFASTAIVNYLSAQKQPAIIANPIRGKKGGTRALCRGRSSYKTLYTFSDGTQAMLAMKASLVPDRSGKRRRKWLSFIVILLD
;
A
#
# COMPACT_ATOMS: atom_id res chain seq x y z
N GLU A 1 -11.65 -10.19 -16.39
CA GLU A 1 -11.24 -11.53 -15.91
C GLU A 1 -9.79 -11.66 -15.40
N TYR A 2 -8.73 -11.61 -16.24
CA TYR A 2 -7.33 -11.81 -15.76
C TYR A 2 -6.84 -10.70 -14.80
N ALA A 3 -7.14 -9.44 -15.12
CA ALA A 3 -6.79 -8.31 -14.26
C ALA A 3 -7.57 -8.30 -12.94
N GLU A 4 -8.81 -8.81 -12.93
CA GLU A 4 -9.64 -8.89 -11.72
C GLU A 4 -9.17 -9.99 -10.78
N LYS A 5 -8.81 -11.17 -11.30
CA LYS A 5 -8.17 -12.24 -10.50
C LYS A 5 -6.86 -11.77 -9.87
N LYS A 6 -6.07 -10.98 -10.60
CA LYS A 6 -4.81 -10.43 -10.08
C LYS A 6 -5.02 -9.38 -9.00
N ILE A 7 -6.08 -8.57 -9.11
CA ILE A 7 -6.47 -7.61 -8.07
C ILE A 7 -7.02 -8.35 -6.83
N GLU A 8 -7.83 -9.39 -7.00
CA GLU A 8 -8.34 -10.20 -5.88
C GLU A 8 -7.22 -10.93 -5.12
N ASP A 9 -6.26 -11.53 -5.84
CA ASP A 9 -5.08 -12.16 -5.22
C ASP A 9 -4.24 -11.15 -4.42
N VAL A 10 -4.05 -9.94 -4.96
CA VAL A 10 -3.35 -8.85 -4.26
C VAL A 10 -4.12 -8.39 -3.02
N LEU A 11 -5.44 -8.26 -3.10
CA LEU A 11 -6.28 -7.88 -1.96
C LEU A 11 -6.29 -8.95 -0.87
N GLN A 12 -6.32 -10.23 -1.25
CA GLN A 12 -6.29 -11.36 -0.31
C GLN A 12 -4.95 -11.43 0.41
N LYS A 13 -3.83 -11.28 -0.32
CA LYS A 13 -2.48 -11.21 0.27
C LYS A 13 -2.30 -10.02 1.20
N ALA A 14 -2.82 -8.84 0.82
CA ALA A 14 -2.77 -7.65 1.66
C ALA A 14 -3.59 -7.81 2.95
N GLN A 15 -4.71 -8.54 2.90
CA GLN A 15 -5.58 -8.78 4.04
C GLN A 15 -4.96 -9.76 5.06
N ILE A 16 -4.32 -10.83 4.57
CA ILE A 16 -3.54 -11.77 5.40
C ILE A 16 -2.37 -11.06 6.07
N TRP A 17 -1.64 -10.24 5.32
CA TRP A 17 -0.52 -9.46 5.88
C TRP A 17 -0.98 -8.52 6.99
N ARG A 18 -2.13 -7.85 6.81
CA ARG A 18 -2.71 -6.95 7.81
C ARG A 18 -3.13 -7.69 9.08
N GLN A 19 -3.74 -8.87 8.95
CA GLN A 19 -4.14 -9.70 10.11
C GLN A 19 -2.92 -10.17 10.90
N ASN A 20 -1.88 -10.64 10.21
CA ASN A 20 -0.65 -11.08 10.84
C ASN A 20 0.07 -9.92 11.53
N PHE A 21 0.13 -8.74 10.89
CA PHE A 21 0.77 -7.55 11.46
C PHE A 21 0.08 -7.05 12.73
N GLU A 22 -1.26 -7.02 12.77
CA GLU A 22 -2.01 -6.63 13.97
C GLU A 22 -1.86 -7.67 15.09
N ALA A 23 -1.84 -8.97 14.77
CA ALA A 23 -1.60 -10.04 15.75
C ALA A 23 -0.18 -10.00 16.35
N LEU A 24 0.81 -9.55 15.57
CA LEU A 24 2.19 -9.34 16.01
C LEU A 24 2.32 -8.10 16.90
N LYS A 25 1.59 -7.04 16.56
CA LYS A 25 1.59 -5.79 17.33
C LYS A 25 0.92 -5.95 18.70
N ALA A 26 -0.10 -6.80 18.80
CA ALA A 26 -0.83 -7.06 20.04
C ALA A 26 -0.04 -7.86 21.10
N ASN A 27 1.02 -8.58 20.69
CA ASN A 27 1.71 -9.53 21.57
C ASN A 27 3.08 -9.06 22.09
N HIS A 28 3.57 -7.87 21.73
CA HIS A 28 4.89 -7.35 22.15
C HIS A 28 6.04 -8.40 22.10
N LYS A 29 5.99 -9.34 21.15
CA LYS A 29 7.03 -10.37 21.03
C LYS A 29 8.20 -9.84 20.22
N ASN A 30 9.38 -10.16 20.71
CA ASN A 30 10.65 -9.80 20.09
C ASN A 30 10.69 -10.34 18.66
N LEU A 31 11.34 -9.59 17.77
CA LEU A 31 11.37 -9.85 16.33
C LEU A 31 12.00 -11.21 15.94
N SER A 32 12.65 -11.88 16.90
CA SER A 32 13.17 -13.25 16.83
C SER A 32 12.07 -14.31 16.69
N ASP A 33 10.92 -14.12 17.34
CA ASP A 33 9.87 -15.14 17.48
C ASP A 33 9.01 -15.27 16.20
N LEU A 34 9.12 -14.25 15.34
CA LEU A 34 8.46 -14.12 14.04
C LEU A 34 8.87 -15.18 13.01
N CYS A 35 10.06 -15.78 13.16
CA CYS A 35 10.53 -16.81 12.23
C CYS A 35 9.92 -18.19 12.44
N ALA A 36 9.40 -18.49 13.64
CA ALA A 36 8.81 -19.80 13.93
C ALA A 36 7.42 -19.99 13.28
N LEU A 37 6.73 -18.91 12.91
CA LEU A 37 5.33 -18.94 12.46
C LEU A 37 5.16 -18.97 10.93
N CYS A 38 6.19 -18.69 10.14
CA CYS A 38 6.03 -18.48 8.70
C CYS A 38 6.33 -19.70 7.81
N GLY A 39 6.89 -20.79 8.35
CA GLY A 39 7.22 -22.00 7.57
C GLY A 39 8.13 -21.77 6.36
N ALA A 40 8.77 -20.60 6.26
CA ALA A 40 9.63 -20.23 5.14
C ALA A 40 11.06 -20.74 5.38
N PRO A 41 11.80 -21.11 4.32
CA PRO A 41 13.18 -21.55 4.46
C PRO A 41 14.03 -20.48 5.15
N ASP A 42 14.84 -20.93 6.11
CA ASP A 42 15.64 -20.18 7.08
C ASP A 42 16.37 -18.93 6.52
N LEU A 43 16.72 -18.93 5.23
CA LEU A 43 17.39 -17.81 4.57
C LEU A 43 16.52 -16.57 4.37
N PHE A 44 15.22 -16.72 4.08
CA PHE A 44 14.32 -15.58 3.85
C PHE A 44 14.06 -14.85 5.17
N CYS A 45 13.88 -15.62 6.24
CA CYS A 45 13.52 -15.09 7.54
C CYS A 45 14.70 -14.39 8.24
N ARG A 46 15.92 -14.94 8.15
CA ARG A 46 17.15 -14.26 8.63
C ARG A 46 17.47 -12.97 7.87
N ARG A 47 17.13 -12.89 6.58
CA ARG A 47 17.32 -11.67 5.76
C ARG A 47 16.35 -10.57 6.15
N VAL A 48 15.07 -10.90 6.37
CA VAL A 48 14.06 -9.96 6.84
C VAL A 48 14.33 -9.51 8.29
N GLN A 49 14.77 -10.41 9.16
CA GLN A 49 15.18 -10.06 10.53
C GLN A 49 16.38 -9.10 10.56
N ARG A 50 17.39 -9.25 9.68
CA ARG A 50 18.48 -8.27 9.56
C ARG A 50 18.04 -6.92 9.00
N ILE A 51 17.04 -6.90 8.11
CA ILE A 51 16.44 -5.65 7.60
C ILE A 51 15.76 -4.88 8.74
N LEU A 52 15.14 -5.59 9.68
CA LEU A 52 14.39 -5.00 10.78
C LEU A 52 15.24 -4.71 12.04
N ALA A 53 16.31 -5.49 12.28
CA ALA A 53 17.19 -5.34 13.45
C ALA A 53 18.20 -4.18 13.35
N ASN A 54 18.44 -3.63 12.16
CA ASN A 54 19.31 -2.46 11.92
C ASN A 54 18.52 -1.14 11.78
N ILE A 55 17.25 -1.15 12.19
CA ILE A 55 16.43 0.05 12.25
C ILE A 55 16.68 0.67 13.62
N ASP A 56 17.60 1.63 13.70
CA ASP A 56 17.69 2.50 14.87
C ASP A 56 16.32 3.16 15.08
N ASN A 57 15.71 2.87 16.22
CA ASN A 57 14.33 3.24 16.59
C ASN A 57 14.05 4.76 16.64
N ASN A 58 15.02 5.60 16.27
CA ASN A 58 14.92 7.06 16.26
C ASN A 58 14.87 7.72 14.86
N PHE A 59 15.01 6.98 13.76
CA PHE A 59 15.12 7.59 12.41
C PHE A 59 13.85 7.50 11.52
N LEU A 60 12.78 6.84 11.95
CA LEU A 60 11.59 6.57 11.09
C LEU A 60 10.34 7.38 11.46
N VAL A 61 10.45 8.71 11.57
CA VAL A 61 9.26 9.55 11.87
C VAL A 61 8.49 9.94 10.59
N LEU A 62 9.10 9.85 9.41
CA LEU A 62 8.50 10.29 8.13
C LEU A 62 8.40 9.13 7.11
N PRO A 63 7.18 8.79 6.62
CA PRO A 63 6.96 7.68 5.68
C PRO A 63 7.84 7.71 4.41
N LEU A 64 8.21 8.90 3.93
CA LEU A 64 9.09 9.06 2.78
C LEU A 64 10.51 8.53 3.06
N GLU A 65 11.06 8.83 4.23
CA GLU A 65 12.41 8.39 4.60
C GLU A 65 12.45 6.88 4.81
N THR A 66 11.40 6.31 5.41
CA THR A 66 11.21 4.85 5.49
C THR A 66 11.24 4.22 4.09
N LEU A 67 10.50 4.79 3.14
CA LEU A 67 10.43 4.29 1.78
C LEU A 67 11.79 4.36 1.08
N LYS A 68 12.49 5.50 1.16
CA LYS A 68 13.84 5.68 0.59
C LYS A 68 14.83 4.67 1.14
N PHE A 69 14.82 4.49 2.46
CA PHE A 69 15.70 3.53 3.14
C PHE A 69 15.44 2.11 2.64
N LEU A 70 14.18 1.68 2.61
CA LEU A 70 13.80 0.34 2.18
C LEU A 70 14.18 0.10 0.70
N LEU A 71 13.93 1.06 -0.19
CA LEU A 71 14.31 0.94 -1.59
C LEU A 71 15.82 0.84 -1.78
N LYS A 72 16.59 1.68 -1.09
CA LYS A 72 18.07 1.62 -1.11
C LYS A 72 18.58 0.26 -0.63
N ARG A 73 17.97 -0.28 0.43
CA ARG A 73 18.32 -1.62 0.95
C ARG A 73 18.00 -2.73 -0.04
N LEU A 74 16.85 -2.69 -0.70
CA LEU A 74 16.51 -3.66 -1.74
C LEU A 74 17.51 -3.64 -2.89
N GLN A 75 17.91 -2.45 -3.35
CA GLN A 75 18.94 -2.28 -4.38
C GLN A 75 20.29 -2.86 -3.96
N THR A 76 20.73 -2.59 -2.73
CA THR A 76 22.00 -3.14 -2.19
C THR A 76 21.98 -4.67 -2.13
N LEU A 77 20.79 -5.25 -1.92
CA LEU A 77 20.59 -6.69 -1.90
C LEU A 77 20.41 -7.31 -3.30
N GLY A 78 20.47 -6.51 -4.37
CA GLY A 78 20.32 -6.95 -5.76
C GLY A 78 18.87 -7.20 -6.17
N PHE A 79 17.88 -6.72 -5.41
CA PHE A 79 16.47 -6.85 -5.75
C PHE A 79 15.96 -5.59 -6.48
N SER A 80 15.22 -5.81 -7.57
CA SER A 80 14.44 -4.77 -8.23
C SER A 80 12.94 -5.05 -8.05
N ALA A 81 12.23 -4.11 -7.44
CA ALA A 81 10.79 -4.19 -7.29
C ALA A 81 10.11 -3.67 -8.55
N LYS A 82 9.46 -4.55 -9.32
CA LYS A 82 8.75 -4.15 -10.55
C LYS A 82 7.59 -3.20 -10.29
N VAL A 83 6.82 -3.45 -9.22
CA VAL A 83 5.70 -2.60 -8.78
C VAL A 83 5.67 -2.58 -7.26
N LEU A 84 5.58 -1.39 -6.67
CA LEU A 84 5.40 -1.23 -5.23
C LEU A 84 3.92 -1.21 -4.87
N TYR A 85 3.54 -1.93 -3.82
CA TYR A 85 2.21 -1.87 -3.22
C TYR A 85 2.33 -1.24 -1.84
N LEU A 86 1.77 -0.04 -1.68
CA LEU A 86 1.94 0.77 -0.47
C LEU A 86 0.59 0.99 0.22
N ASP A 87 0.56 0.90 1.55
CA ASP A 87 -0.64 1.17 2.35
C ASP A 87 -0.93 2.68 2.43
N LYS A 88 -2.10 3.01 2.96
CA LYS A 88 -2.62 4.38 3.12
C LYS A 88 -1.73 5.34 3.90
N GLY A 89 -0.82 4.82 4.73
CA GLY A 89 0.16 5.62 5.46
C GLY A 89 1.22 6.27 4.55
N PHE A 90 1.38 5.75 3.33
CA PHE A 90 2.30 6.28 2.32
C PHE A 90 1.60 7.16 1.28
N ALA A 91 0.31 7.45 1.45
CA ALA A 91 -0.46 8.31 0.56
C ALA A 91 -0.18 9.79 0.82
N SER A 92 1.04 10.22 0.51
CA SER A 92 1.45 11.62 0.54
C SER A 92 1.98 12.05 -0.83
N THR A 93 1.79 13.33 -1.15
CA THR A 93 2.27 13.93 -2.40
C THR A 93 3.79 13.88 -2.49
N ALA A 94 4.50 14.01 -1.37
CA ALA A 94 5.95 13.82 -1.30
C ALA A 94 6.41 12.42 -1.78
N ILE A 95 5.67 11.37 -1.42
CA ILE A 95 5.95 10.00 -1.89
C ILE A 95 5.60 9.84 -3.36
N VAL A 96 4.47 10.40 -3.80
CA VAL A 96 4.06 10.38 -5.22
C VAL A 96 5.14 11.04 -6.08
N ASN A 97 5.59 12.23 -5.71
CA ASN A 97 6.63 12.98 -6.43
C ASN A 97 7.95 12.21 -6.44
N TYR A 98 8.36 11.66 -5.30
CA TYR A 98 9.57 10.87 -5.20
C TYR A 98 9.54 9.63 -6.12
N LEU A 99 8.49 8.81 -6.05
CA LEU A 99 8.38 7.59 -6.87
C LEU A 99 8.26 7.91 -8.36
N SER A 100 7.56 8.99 -8.71
CA SER A 100 7.44 9.45 -10.10
C SER A 100 8.79 9.90 -10.65
N ALA A 101 9.56 10.67 -9.87
CA ALA A 101 10.92 11.10 -10.24
C ALA A 101 11.88 9.91 -10.40
N GLN A 102 11.76 8.88 -9.56
CA GLN A 102 12.54 7.65 -9.67
C GLN A 102 12.06 6.70 -10.78
N LYS A 103 10.98 7.04 -11.49
CA LYS A 103 10.30 6.18 -12.46
C LYS A 103 9.97 4.79 -11.91
N GLN A 104 9.58 4.73 -10.64
CA GLN A 104 9.26 3.48 -9.95
C GLN A 104 7.74 3.23 -10.00
N PRO A 105 7.26 2.18 -10.69
CA PRO A 105 5.84 1.87 -10.73
C PRO A 105 5.30 1.53 -9.34
N ALA A 106 4.12 2.06 -9.02
CA ALA A 106 3.52 1.89 -7.70
C ALA A 106 1.98 2.00 -7.69
N ILE A 107 1.37 1.29 -6.75
CA ILE A 107 -0.03 1.43 -6.35
C ILE A 107 -0.05 1.77 -4.86
N ILE A 108 -0.66 2.90 -4.52
CA ILE A 108 -0.74 3.39 -3.14
C ILE A 108 -2.20 3.46 -2.74
N ALA A 109 -2.60 2.79 -1.66
CA ALA A 109 -3.95 2.93 -1.13
C ALA A 109 -4.20 4.39 -0.73
N ASN A 110 -5.24 5.02 -1.27
CA ASN A 110 -5.49 6.45 -1.08
C ASN A 110 -6.69 6.65 -0.13
N PRO A 111 -6.51 7.36 1.01
CA PRO A 111 -7.62 7.70 1.89
C PRO A 111 -8.71 8.52 1.18
N ILE A 112 -9.96 8.06 1.28
CA ILE A 112 -11.12 8.80 0.76
C ILE A 112 -11.56 9.86 1.79
N ARG A 113 -11.31 11.14 1.50
CA ARG A 113 -11.56 12.28 2.40
C ARG A 113 -12.17 13.47 1.64
N GLY A 114 -12.74 14.42 2.39
CA GLY A 114 -13.26 15.71 1.88
C GLY A 114 -14.51 15.60 1.00
N LYS A 115 -15.66 16.09 1.48
CA LYS A 115 -16.93 16.01 0.73
C LYS A 115 -16.95 16.90 -0.53
N LYS A 116 -16.39 18.11 -0.46
CA LYS A 116 -16.29 19.08 -1.56
C LYS A 116 -14.83 19.26 -1.94
N GLY A 117 -14.48 19.07 -3.21
CA GLY A 117 -13.09 19.17 -3.72
C GLY A 117 -12.13 18.05 -3.29
N GLY A 118 -12.52 17.18 -2.35
CA GLY A 118 -11.72 16.03 -1.92
C GLY A 118 -11.98 14.77 -2.74
N THR A 119 -11.19 13.72 -2.46
CA THR A 119 -11.29 12.41 -3.12
C THR A 119 -12.65 11.73 -2.93
N ARG A 120 -13.43 12.11 -1.91
CA ARG A 120 -14.82 11.62 -1.75
C ARG A 120 -15.76 12.12 -2.84
N ALA A 121 -15.53 13.30 -3.42
CA ALA A 121 -16.33 13.79 -4.54
C ALA A 121 -16.20 12.90 -5.80
N LEU A 122 -15.11 12.11 -5.88
CA LEU A 122 -14.87 11.14 -6.93
C LEU A 122 -15.63 9.82 -6.71
N CYS A 123 -16.27 9.60 -5.56
CA CYS A 123 -17.02 8.37 -5.29
C CYS A 123 -18.41 8.38 -5.95
N ARG A 124 -18.44 8.50 -7.29
CA ARG A 124 -19.65 8.70 -8.10
C ARG A 124 -19.76 7.68 -9.23
N GLY A 125 -21.00 7.43 -9.67
CA GLY A 125 -21.29 6.52 -10.77
C GLY A 125 -21.52 5.06 -10.34
N ARG A 126 -21.55 4.16 -11.33
CA ARG A 126 -21.90 2.74 -11.15
C ARG A 126 -20.73 1.77 -11.31
N SER A 127 -19.66 2.20 -11.99
CA SER A 127 -18.50 1.38 -12.35
C SER A 127 -17.20 1.96 -11.79
N SER A 128 -16.16 1.13 -11.80
CA SER A 128 -14.79 1.58 -11.48
C SER A 128 -14.23 2.39 -12.63
N TYR A 129 -13.35 3.35 -12.36
CA TYR A 129 -12.74 4.21 -13.39
C TYR A 129 -11.40 4.80 -12.95
N LYS A 130 -10.60 5.27 -13.91
CA LYS A 130 -9.37 6.05 -13.65
C LYS A 130 -9.65 7.54 -13.88
N THR A 131 -9.02 8.42 -13.11
CA THR A 131 -9.16 9.88 -13.28
C THR A 131 -7.92 10.62 -12.80
N LEU A 132 -7.56 11.70 -13.51
CA LEU A 132 -6.50 12.60 -13.05
C LEU A 132 -7.04 13.47 -11.91
N TYR A 133 -6.31 13.53 -10.80
CA TYR A 133 -6.66 14.34 -9.64
C TYR A 133 -5.51 15.26 -9.26
N THR A 134 -5.83 16.52 -8.98
CA THR A 134 -4.89 17.51 -8.45
C THR A 134 -5.08 17.61 -6.94
N PHE A 135 -4.04 17.27 -6.18
CA PHE A 135 -4.01 17.46 -4.73
C PHE A 135 -3.94 18.95 -4.38
N SER A 136 -4.20 19.28 -3.11
CA SER A 136 -4.25 20.68 -2.63
C SER A 136 -2.94 21.44 -2.80
N ASP A 137 -1.80 20.74 -2.88
CA ASP A 137 -0.48 21.32 -3.12
C ASP A 137 -0.13 21.44 -4.62
N GLY A 138 -1.09 21.17 -5.51
CA GLY A 138 -0.91 21.20 -6.96
C GLY A 138 -0.36 19.90 -7.56
N THR A 139 0.02 18.92 -6.75
CA THR A 139 0.51 17.62 -7.25
C THR A 139 -0.58 16.92 -8.05
N GLN A 140 -0.29 16.56 -9.30
CA GLN A 140 -1.20 15.78 -10.12
C GLN A 140 -0.87 14.29 -10.01
N ALA A 141 -1.88 13.45 -9.82
CA ALA A 141 -1.72 12.00 -9.82
C ALA A 141 -2.92 11.29 -10.45
N MET A 142 -2.64 10.15 -11.07
CA MET A 142 -3.70 9.27 -11.57
C MET A 142 -4.31 8.50 -10.40
N LEU A 143 -5.63 8.58 -10.25
CA LEU A 143 -6.39 7.82 -9.27
C LEU A 143 -7.18 6.71 -9.95
N ALA A 144 -7.05 5.49 -9.44
CA ALA A 144 -7.97 4.40 -9.74
C ALA A 144 -9.07 4.34 -8.68
N MET A 145 -10.31 4.59 -9.09
CA MET A 145 -11.51 4.52 -8.27
C MET A 145 -12.17 3.15 -8.47
N LYS A 146 -12.09 2.28 -7.45
CA LYS A 146 -12.71 0.95 -7.48
C LYS A 146 -14.07 1.01 -6.79
N ALA A 147 -15.11 0.66 -7.53
CA ALA A 147 -16.46 0.44 -7.01
C ALA A 147 -16.68 -1.06 -6.78
N SER A 148 -17.09 -1.44 -5.56
CA SER A 148 -17.49 -2.80 -5.21
C SER A 148 -18.84 -2.81 -4.51
N LEU A 149 -19.69 -3.80 -4.81
CA LEU A 149 -20.93 -4.03 -4.07
C LEU A 149 -20.64 -4.97 -2.90
N VAL A 150 -20.81 -4.47 -1.68
CA VAL A 150 -20.58 -5.23 -0.46
C VAL A 150 -21.90 -5.33 0.29
N PRO A 151 -22.32 -6.52 0.76
CA PRO A 151 -23.49 -6.64 1.62
C PRO A 151 -23.29 -5.86 2.92
N ASP A 152 -24.31 -5.13 3.35
CA ASP A 152 -24.37 -4.56 4.70
C ASP A 152 -24.87 -5.61 5.71
N ARG A 153 -25.00 -5.23 6.98
CA ARG A 153 -25.47 -6.14 8.05
C ARG A 153 -26.88 -6.69 7.79
N SER A 154 -27.68 -6.03 6.95
CA SER A 154 -29.02 -6.48 6.55
C SER A 154 -29.02 -7.36 5.31
N GLY A 155 -27.85 -7.67 4.74
CA GLY A 155 -27.71 -8.40 3.47
C GLY A 155 -27.92 -7.52 2.24
N LYS A 156 -28.35 -6.27 2.39
CA LYS A 156 -28.52 -5.34 1.27
C LYS A 156 -27.16 -4.92 0.72
N ARG A 157 -26.96 -5.10 -0.58
CA ARG A 157 -25.71 -4.71 -1.24
C ARG A 157 -25.62 -3.20 -1.37
N ARG A 158 -24.57 -2.62 -0.78
CA ARG A 158 -24.24 -1.20 -0.88
C ARG A 158 -22.92 -1.03 -1.62
N ARG A 159 -22.82 0.05 -2.39
CA ARG A 159 -21.58 0.37 -3.09
C ARG A 159 -20.57 0.94 -2.11
N LYS A 160 -19.41 0.31 -2.03
CA LYS A 160 -18.23 0.78 -1.32
C LYS A 160 -17.18 1.18 -2.34
N TRP A 161 -16.56 2.33 -2.11
CA TRP A 161 -15.50 2.86 -2.94
C TRP A 161 -14.15 2.67 -2.28
N LEU A 162 -13.16 2.30 -3.09
CA LEU A 162 -11.73 2.35 -2.75
C LEU A 162 -11.06 3.28 -3.76
N SER A 163 -10.03 3.99 -3.30
CA SER A 163 -9.22 4.88 -4.14
C SER A 163 -7.77 4.43 -4.03
N PHE A 164 -7.07 4.44 -5.15
CA PHE A 164 -5.64 4.15 -5.23
C PHE A 164 -4.95 5.20 -6.06
N ILE A 165 -3.78 5.68 -5.63
CA ILE A 165 -2.88 6.43 -6.49
C ILE A 165 -2.11 5.41 -7.33
N VAL A 166 -2.03 5.66 -8.63
CA VAL A 166 -1.39 4.78 -9.61
C VAL A 166 -0.28 5.56 -10.30
N ILE A 167 0.94 5.02 -10.25
CA ILE A 167 2.14 5.64 -10.82
C ILE A 167 2.72 4.68 -11.86
N LEU A 168 2.83 5.13 -13.11
CA LEU A 168 3.43 4.38 -14.24
C LEU A 168 2.81 2.99 -14.47
N LEU A 169 1.49 2.88 -14.31
CA LEU A 169 0.73 1.67 -14.59
C LEU A 169 -0.47 2.04 -15.46
N ASP A 170 -0.25 1.95 -16.76
CA ASP A 170 -1.26 2.20 -17.78
C ASP A 170 -2.10 0.94 -18.04
#